data_AF-A0A7Z2JBY0-F1
#
_entry.id   AF-A0A7Z2JBY0-F1
#
_cell.length_a   1.000
_cell.length_b   1.000
_cell.length_c   1.000
_cell.angle_alpha   90.00
_cell.angle_beta   90.00
_cell.angle_gamma   90.00
#
_symmetry.space_group_name_H-M   'P 1'
#
loop_
_entity.id
_entity.type
_entity.pdbx_description
1 polymer ?
#
loop_
_entity_poly.entity_id
_entity_poly.type
_entity_poly.pdbx_seq_one_letter_code
_entity_poly.pdbx_strand_id
1 'polypeptide(L)'
;MNIWLLALATSVFTSHAYGQSVVEHQISLDGCNFNLSDRYNGRVSVDNESMPHSASYISIINSKARHPFETWIQFSCENSASAQTLSDLGGIKTTANGWALDNSPKVIGEAGQHTTFHPLQGSGWSGGGVTQDDIDGDEEQRSRVFAFCIPYRQRAVCGVARSVGYLEHLNEAVLPQVIQLLETLKFAN
;
A
#
# COMPACT_ATOMS: atom_id res chain seq x y z
N MET A 1 54.19 -50.73 -14.26
CA MET A 1 53.76 -49.56 -15.04
C MET A 1 52.46 -49.08 -14.43
N ASN A 2 52.52 -48.18 -13.44
CA ASN A 2 51.36 -47.76 -12.65
C ASN A 2 50.95 -46.35 -13.05
N ILE A 3 49.73 -46.22 -13.58
CA ILE A 3 49.10 -44.95 -13.94
C ILE A 3 48.29 -44.48 -12.72
N TRP A 4 48.61 -43.30 -12.22
CA TRP A 4 47.81 -42.60 -11.21
C TRP A 4 46.71 -41.79 -11.90
N LEU A 5 45.45 -42.06 -11.57
CA LEU A 5 44.29 -41.25 -11.95
C LEU A 5 44.05 -40.20 -10.86
N LEU A 6 44.26 -38.92 -11.20
CA LEU A 6 43.87 -37.77 -10.38
C LEU A 6 42.41 -37.42 -10.69
N ALA A 7 41.52 -37.64 -9.73
CA ALA A 7 40.14 -37.17 -9.79
C ALA A 7 40.09 -35.68 -9.37
N LEU A 8 39.79 -34.80 -10.32
CA LEU A 8 39.47 -33.39 -10.07
C LEU A 8 38.04 -33.32 -9.53
N ALA A 9 37.90 -33.04 -8.23
CA ALA A 9 36.62 -32.69 -7.63
C ALA A 9 36.27 -31.24 -8.00
N THR A 10 35.39 -31.06 -8.97
CA THR A 10 34.77 -29.76 -9.26
C THR A 10 33.64 -29.51 -8.27
N SER A 11 33.84 -28.61 -7.31
CA SER A 11 32.79 -28.13 -6.42
C SER A 11 31.82 -27.27 -7.24
N VAL A 12 30.62 -27.77 -7.49
CA VAL A 12 29.52 -26.97 -8.04
C VAL A 12 28.99 -26.09 -6.92
N PHE A 13 29.27 -24.78 -6.96
CA PHE A 13 28.62 -23.81 -6.10
C PHE A 13 27.19 -23.58 -6.59
N THR A 14 26.21 -24.25 -5.99
CA THR A 14 24.80 -23.91 -6.17
C THR A 14 24.52 -22.60 -5.43
N SER A 15 24.51 -21.49 -6.15
CA SER A 15 23.98 -20.21 -5.64
C SER A 15 22.50 -20.37 -5.34
N HIS A 16 22.14 -20.48 -4.06
CA HIS A 16 20.75 -20.40 -3.64
C HIS A 16 20.32 -18.94 -3.81
N ALA A 17 19.58 -18.66 -4.88
CA ALA A 17 18.84 -17.41 -5.00
C ALA A 17 17.86 -17.37 -3.83
N TYR A 18 18.13 -16.53 -2.83
CA TYR A 18 17.17 -16.16 -1.80
C TYR A 18 16.03 -15.40 -2.49
N GLY A 19 15.06 -16.12 -3.05
CA GLY A 19 13.81 -15.53 -3.48
C GLY A 19 13.05 -15.07 -2.24
N GLN A 20 12.66 -13.80 -2.18
CA GLN A 20 11.74 -13.33 -1.15
C GLN A 20 10.44 -14.15 -1.26
N SER A 21 10.04 -14.82 -0.18
CA SER A 21 8.79 -15.57 -0.14
C SER A 21 7.61 -14.60 -0.18
N VAL A 22 6.71 -14.79 -1.16
CA VAL A 22 5.43 -14.07 -1.20
C VAL A 22 4.45 -14.79 -0.28
N VAL A 23 3.82 -14.04 0.63
CA VAL A 23 2.77 -14.50 1.55
C VAL A 23 1.43 -13.95 1.06
N GLU A 24 0.40 -14.78 1.02
CA GLU A 24 -0.95 -14.35 0.66
C GLU A 24 -1.77 -14.11 1.93
N HIS A 25 -2.33 -12.91 2.07
CA HIS A 25 -3.25 -12.58 3.17
C HIS A 25 -4.67 -12.48 2.64
N GLN A 26 -5.58 -13.30 3.17
CA GLN A 26 -7.01 -13.21 2.88
C GLN A 26 -7.69 -12.30 3.90
N ILE A 27 -8.40 -11.28 3.42
CA ILE A 27 -9.07 -10.27 4.25
C ILE A 27 -10.56 -10.23 3.88
N SER A 28 -11.40 -10.22 4.91
CA SER A 28 -12.86 -10.10 4.80
C SER A 28 -13.34 -8.98 5.73
N LEU A 29 -13.96 -7.95 5.16
CA LEU A 29 -14.47 -6.78 5.87
C LEU A 29 -15.84 -6.42 5.31
N ASP A 30 -16.90 -6.54 6.10
CA ASP A 30 -18.25 -6.01 5.78
C ASP A 30 -18.73 -6.25 4.33
N GLY A 31 -18.42 -7.43 3.76
CA GLY A 31 -18.82 -7.83 2.40
C GLY A 31 -17.80 -7.52 1.30
N CYS A 32 -16.68 -6.87 1.61
CA CYS A 32 -15.48 -6.86 0.78
C CYS A 32 -14.61 -8.07 1.14
N ASN A 33 -14.31 -8.92 0.15
CA ASN A 33 -13.42 -10.06 0.30
C ASN A 33 -12.28 -9.93 -0.71
N PHE A 34 -11.05 -9.94 -0.25
CA PHE A 34 -9.89 -9.78 -1.12
C PHE A 34 -8.66 -10.50 -0.58
N ASN A 35 -7.75 -10.84 -1.50
CA ASN A 35 -6.43 -11.35 -1.19
C ASN A 35 -5.38 -10.26 -1.46
N LEU A 36 -4.37 -10.19 -0.60
CA LEU A 36 -3.22 -9.31 -0.70
C LEU A 36 -1.94 -10.15 -0.80
N SER A 37 -1.19 -9.99 -1.90
CA SER A 37 0.09 -10.68 -2.10
C SER A 37 1.24 -9.84 -1.51
N ASP A 38 1.74 -10.28 -0.37
CA ASP A 38 2.74 -9.58 0.44
C ASP A 38 4.15 -10.14 0.22
N ARG A 39 5.09 -9.24 -0.11
CA ARG A 39 6.52 -9.51 -0.28
C ARG A 39 7.40 -8.77 0.74
N TYR A 40 6.78 -8.01 1.64
CA TYR A 40 7.43 -7.22 2.68
C TYR A 40 7.23 -7.85 4.07
N ASN A 41 6.67 -9.06 4.15
CA ASN A 41 6.54 -9.83 5.38
C ASN A 41 5.80 -9.05 6.48
N GLY A 42 4.70 -8.40 6.09
CA GLY A 42 3.85 -7.65 6.99
C GLY A 42 2.92 -8.54 7.80
N ARG A 43 2.52 -8.01 8.95
CA ARG A 43 1.47 -8.57 9.81
C ARG A 43 0.12 -8.00 9.39
N VAL A 44 -0.86 -8.88 9.24
CA VAL A 44 -2.27 -8.50 9.03
C VAL A 44 -3.07 -8.82 10.27
N SER A 45 -3.87 -7.85 10.73
CA SER A 45 -4.85 -8.04 11.79
C SER A 45 -6.21 -7.51 11.33
N VAL A 46 -7.28 -8.23 11.66
CA VAL A 46 -8.66 -7.78 11.45
C VAL A 46 -9.25 -7.41 12.81
N ASP A 47 -9.76 -6.20 12.91
CA ASP A 47 -10.49 -5.71 14.07
C ASP A 47 -12.00 -5.77 13.76
N ASN A 48 -12.66 -6.74 14.40
CA ASN A 48 -14.10 -6.95 14.33
C ASN A 48 -14.85 -6.31 15.53
N GLU A 49 -14.14 -5.63 16.44
CA GLU A 49 -14.75 -4.98 17.60
C GLU A 49 -15.06 -3.50 17.31
N SER A 50 -14.31 -2.87 16.40
CA SER A 50 -14.60 -1.51 15.93
C SER A 50 -15.72 -1.46 14.90
N MET A 51 -16.50 -0.37 14.90
CA MET A 51 -17.44 -0.05 13.82
C MET A 51 -17.05 1.28 13.16
N PRO A 52 -16.80 1.32 11.84
CA PRO A 52 -16.80 0.16 10.92
C PRO A 52 -15.65 -0.82 11.21
N HIS A 53 -15.82 -2.10 10.86
CA HIS A 53 -14.75 -3.09 11.00
C HIS A 53 -13.58 -2.69 10.11
N SER A 54 -12.36 -2.98 10.54
CA SER A 54 -11.17 -2.61 9.79
C SER A 54 -10.12 -3.71 9.79
N ALA A 55 -9.26 -3.70 8.78
CA ALA A 55 -8.04 -4.50 8.78
C ALA A 55 -6.83 -3.57 8.81
N SER A 56 -5.74 -4.05 9.38
CA SER A 56 -4.46 -3.35 9.40
C SER A 56 -3.39 -4.25 8.81
N TYR A 57 -2.62 -3.71 7.88
CA TYR A 57 -1.35 -4.26 7.42
C TYR A 57 -0.22 -3.41 7.99
N ILE A 58 0.74 -4.04 8.67
CA ILE A 58 1.89 -3.35 9.27
C ILE A 58 3.18 -4.03 8.85
N SER A 59 4.14 -3.27 8.31
CA SER A 59 5.47 -3.78 7.95
C SER A 59 6.52 -2.67 7.97
N ILE A 60 7.80 -3.04 8.16
CA ILE A 60 8.94 -2.17 7.86
C ILE A 60 9.37 -2.46 6.41
N ILE A 61 8.75 -1.75 5.46
CA ILE A 61 8.90 -1.99 4.01
C ILE A 61 10.34 -1.71 3.54
N ASN A 62 10.92 -0.59 3.97
CA ASN A 62 12.29 -0.19 3.63
C ASN A 62 13.24 -0.41 4.81
N SER A 63 13.41 -1.67 5.21
CA SER A 63 14.22 -2.06 6.38
C SER A 63 15.71 -1.74 6.28
N LYS A 64 16.20 -1.37 5.09
CA LYS A 64 17.59 -0.98 4.85
C LYS A 64 17.81 0.53 4.81
N ALA A 65 16.75 1.32 4.98
CA ALA A 65 16.83 2.77 5.05
C ALA A 65 17.67 3.20 6.27
N ARG A 66 18.15 4.46 6.27
CA ARG A 66 18.84 5.01 7.44
C ARG A 66 17.85 5.30 8.57
N HIS A 67 16.63 5.67 8.20
CA HIS A 67 15.53 5.98 9.10
C HIS A 67 14.33 5.06 8.77
N PRO A 68 14.45 3.75 9.06
CA PRO A 68 13.35 2.83 8.79
C PRO A 68 12.18 3.13 9.73
N PHE A 69 10.96 2.94 9.22
CA PHE A 69 9.73 3.14 9.98
C PHE A 69 8.70 2.06 9.68
N GLU A 70 7.79 1.87 10.62
CA GLU A 70 6.63 1.01 10.41
C GLU A 70 5.62 1.70 9.48
N THR A 71 5.36 1.09 8.35
CA THR A 71 4.24 1.45 7.48
C THR A 71 2.99 0.76 8.00
N TRP A 72 2.02 1.54 8.44
CA TRP A 72 0.71 1.04 8.87
C TRP A 72 -0.36 1.48 7.86
N ILE A 73 -0.92 0.50 7.16
CA ILE A 73 -2.03 0.66 6.21
C ILE A 73 -3.29 0.12 6.86
N GLN A 74 -4.29 0.99 7.06
CA GLN A 74 -5.62 0.60 7.50
C GLN A 74 -6.54 0.43 6.28
N PHE A 75 -7.40 -0.58 6.32
CA PHE A 75 -8.43 -0.85 5.32
C PHE A 75 -9.82 -0.86 5.97
N SER A 76 -10.80 -0.28 5.29
CA SER A 76 -12.22 -0.41 5.58
C SER A 76 -12.98 -0.84 4.32
N CYS A 77 -14.14 -1.46 4.50
CA CYS A 77 -15.07 -1.72 3.41
C CYS A 77 -16.25 -0.77 3.50
N GLU A 78 -16.40 0.04 2.46
CA GLU A 78 -17.49 0.98 2.35
C GLU A 78 -18.65 0.35 1.59
N ASN A 79 -19.85 0.47 2.16
CA ASN A 79 -21.07 -0.09 1.59
C ASN A 79 -21.47 0.54 0.25
N SER A 80 -20.92 1.70 -0.10
CA SER A 80 -21.18 2.39 -1.36
C SER A 80 -19.91 2.95 -1.99
N ALA A 81 -19.62 2.56 -3.24
CA ALA A 81 -18.64 3.25 -4.08
C ALA A 81 -19.22 4.53 -4.72
N SER A 82 -19.94 5.34 -3.93
CA SER A 82 -20.50 6.60 -4.42
C SER A 82 -19.41 7.64 -4.66
N ALA A 83 -19.68 8.61 -5.54
CA ALA A 83 -18.77 9.73 -5.77
C ALA A 83 -18.39 10.46 -4.47
N GLN A 84 -19.35 10.59 -3.54
CA GLN A 84 -19.12 11.19 -2.23
C GLN A 84 -18.13 10.35 -1.39
N THR A 85 -18.31 9.04 -1.34
CA THR A 85 -17.42 8.14 -0.58
C THR A 85 -15.99 8.19 -1.13
N LEU A 86 -15.86 8.13 -2.46
CA LEU A 86 -14.56 8.17 -3.13
C LEU A 86 -13.83 9.51 -2.95
N SER A 87 -14.58 10.61 -2.95
CA SER A 87 -14.05 11.95 -2.64
C SER A 87 -13.64 12.06 -1.17
N ASP A 88 -14.52 11.67 -0.25
CA ASP A 88 -14.32 11.87 1.19
C ASP A 88 -13.19 11.03 1.77
N LEU A 89 -13.02 9.79 1.30
CA LEU A 89 -12.08 8.84 1.89
C LEU A 89 -10.82 8.63 1.03
N GLY A 90 -10.94 8.79 -0.29
CA GLY A 90 -9.83 8.61 -1.22
C GLY A 90 -9.29 9.92 -1.81
N GLY A 91 -10.00 11.03 -1.67
CA GLY A 91 -9.66 12.29 -2.33
C GLY A 91 -9.79 12.22 -3.86
N ILE A 92 -10.56 11.27 -4.40
CA ILE A 92 -10.61 10.97 -5.83
C ILE A 92 -12.00 11.14 -6.42
N LYS A 93 -12.03 11.34 -7.74
CA LYS A 93 -13.25 11.32 -8.54
C LYS A 93 -13.03 10.68 -9.90
N THR A 94 -14.11 10.21 -10.52
CA THR A 94 -14.12 9.77 -11.92
C THR A 94 -14.34 10.95 -12.86
N THR A 95 -13.62 10.98 -13.97
CA THR A 95 -13.75 11.93 -15.07
C THR A 95 -13.88 11.19 -16.40
N ALA A 96 -14.10 11.92 -17.50
CA ALA A 96 -14.08 11.34 -18.85
C ALA A 96 -12.74 10.66 -19.21
N ASN A 97 -11.64 11.07 -18.56
CA ASN A 97 -10.30 10.55 -18.80
C ASN A 97 -9.86 9.53 -17.74
N GLY A 98 -10.78 9.04 -16.90
CA GLY A 98 -10.50 8.14 -15.79
C GLY A 98 -10.41 8.86 -14.45
N TRP A 99 -9.60 8.32 -13.54
CA TRP A 99 -9.46 8.80 -12.16
C TRP A 99 -8.68 10.11 -12.08
N ALA A 100 -9.10 11.00 -11.19
CA ALA A 100 -8.42 12.25 -10.91
C ALA A 100 -8.56 12.66 -9.44
N LEU A 101 -7.71 13.60 -9.01
CA LEU A 101 -7.86 14.33 -7.76
C LEU A 101 -9.22 15.01 -7.71
N ASP A 102 -9.93 14.89 -6.58
CA ASP A 102 -11.00 15.82 -6.29
C ASP A 102 -10.43 17.15 -5.78
N ASN A 103 -10.60 18.22 -6.55
CA ASN A 103 -10.07 19.54 -6.21
C ASN A 103 -11.00 20.34 -5.27
N SER A 104 -11.88 19.67 -4.54
CA SER A 104 -12.70 20.32 -3.53
C SER A 104 -11.79 20.85 -2.40
N PRO A 105 -12.11 21.99 -1.76
CA PRO A 105 -11.29 22.54 -0.68
C PRO A 105 -11.07 21.55 0.47
N LYS A 106 -12.04 20.65 0.70
CA LYS A 106 -11.96 19.59 1.71
C LYS A 106 -10.82 18.60 1.42
N VAL A 107 -10.52 18.32 0.14
CA VAL A 107 -9.53 17.33 -0.28
C VAL A 107 -8.17 17.97 -0.55
N ILE A 108 -8.12 19.17 -1.13
CA ILE A 108 -6.84 19.86 -1.35
C ILE A 108 -6.20 20.27 -0.02
N GLY A 109 -7.01 20.49 1.01
CA GLY A 109 -6.55 20.86 2.33
C GLY A 109 -6.21 22.35 2.43
N GLU A 110 -5.41 22.70 3.43
CA GLU A 110 -5.04 24.08 3.71
C GLU A 110 -3.93 24.59 2.79
N ALA A 111 -3.75 25.91 2.74
CA ALA A 111 -2.67 26.52 1.97
C ALA A 111 -1.30 26.03 2.47
N GLY A 112 -0.48 25.50 1.56
CA GLY A 112 0.82 24.91 1.89
C GLY A 112 0.81 23.39 2.02
N GLN A 113 -0.38 22.76 2.11
CA GLN A 113 -0.49 21.31 2.08
C GLN A 113 -0.28 20.80 0.65
N HIS A 114 0.71 19.93 0.47
CA HIS A 114 1.00 19.34 -0.82
C HIS A 114 0.14 18.08 -1.02
N THR A 115 -0.89 18.21 -1.84
CA THR A 115 -1.77 17.10 -2.23
C THR A 115 -1.40 16.58 -3.62
N THR A 116 -1.14 15.28 -3.77
CA THR A 116 -0.79 14.65 -5.05
C THR A 116 -1.65 13.43 -5.32
N PHE A 117 -2.21 13.32 -6.52
CA PHE A 117 -2.98 12.15 -6.94
C PHE A 117 -2.10 11.03 -7.50
N HIS A 118 -2.46 9.80 -7.18
CA HIS A 118 -1.82 8.57 -7.63
C HIS A 118 -2.89 7.62 -8.20
N PRO A 119 -2.85 7.29 -9.51
CA PRO A 119 -3.74 6.28 -10.06
C PRO A 119 -3.35 4.90 -9.51
N LEU A 120 -4.34 4.05 -9.25
CA LEU A 120 -4.14 2.68 -8.80
C LEU A 120 -4.78 1.71 -9.78
N GLN A 121 -4.07 0.62 -10.10
CA GLN A 121 -4.56 -0.38 -11.02
C GLN A 121 -4.19 -1.79 -10.55
N GLY A 122 -5.17 -2.67 -10.40
CA GLY A 122 -4.93 -4.07 -10.12
C GLY A 122 -5.65 -5.01 -11.07
N SER A 123 -5.72 -6.28 -10.68
CA SER A 123 -6.35 -7.33 -11.49
C SER A 123 -7.87 -7.18 -11.51
N GLY A 124 -8.40 -6.49 -12.53
CA GLY A 124 -9.85 -6.36 -12.75
C GLY A 124 -10.51 -5.20 -12.00
N TRP A 125 -9.73 -4.28 -11.45
CA TRP A 125 -10.22 -3.07 -10.80
C TRP A 125 -9.30 -1.88 -11.10
N SER A 126 -9.84 -0.67 -11.06
CA SER A 126 -9.06 0.57 -11.11
C SER A 126 -9.58 1.52 -10.03
N GLY A 127 -8.70 2.37 -9.50
CA GLY A 127 -9.03 3.32 -8.46
C GLY A 127 -7.98 4.41 -8.37
N GLY A 128 -7.82 4.97 -7.18
CA GLY A 128 -6.79 5.96 -6.94
C GLY A 128 -6.61 6.26 -5.47
N GLY A 129 -5.65 7.13 -5.20
CA GLY A 129 -5.45 7.70 -3.89
C GLY A 129 -4.73 9.04 -3.99
N VAL A 130 -4.61 9.70 -2.85
CA VAL A 130 -3.94 10.98 -2.72
C VAL A 130 -2.92 10.90 -1.59
N THR A 131 -1.77 11.51 -1.82
CA THR A 131 -0.85 11.82 -0.72
C THR A 131 -1.10 13.22 -0.22
N GLN A 132 -0.95 13.43 1.08
CA GLN A 132 -0.99 14.74 1.72
C GLN A 132 0.18 14.86 2.69
N ASP A 133 0.86 16.01 2.66
CA ASP A 133 1.95 16.33 3.57
C ASP A 133 1.41 16.97 4.85
N ASP A 134 1.98 16.60 6.00
CA ASP A 134 1.79 17.32 7.25
C ASP A 134 2.39 18.73 7.12
N ILE A 135 1.67 19.75 7.58
CA ILE A 135 2.10 21.16 7.50
C ILE A 135 2.38 21.79 8.87
N ASP A 136 1.96 21.12 9.94
CA ASP A 136 2.10 21.57 11.32
C ASP A 136 2.80 20.50 12.18
N GLY A 137 2.89 20.74 13.48
CA GLY A 137 3.64 19.86 14.39
C GLY A 137 5.16 19.98 14.25
N ASP A 138 5.84 19.01 14.86
CA ASP A 138 7.29 18.89 14.89
C ASP A 138 7.83 18.58 13.48
N GLU A 139 8.72 19.44 12.98
CA GLU A 139 9.26 19.37 11.62
C GLU A 139 9.96 18.04 11.34
N GLU A 140 10.67 17.48 12.33
CA GLU A 140 11.37 16.21 12.21
C GLU A 140 10.41 15.00 12.16
N GLN A 141 9.16 15.19 12.58
CA GLN A 141 8.13 14.14 12.62
C GLN A 141 7.08 14.28 11.51
N ARG A 142 7.10 15.39 10.75
CA ARG A 142 6.15 15.59 9.65
C ARG A 142 6.29 14.47 8.63
N SER A 143 5.14 13.97 8.21
CA SER A 143 5.04 12.82 7.33
C SER A 143 4.19 13.12 6.10
N ARG A 144 4.31 12.24 5.13
CA ARG A 144 3.38 12.13 4.01
C ARG A 144 2.42 10.98 4.32
N VAL A 145 1.13 11.29 4.36
CA VAL A 145 0.04 10.31 4.48
C VAL A 145 -0.40 9.89 3.08
N PHE A 146 -0.91 8.67 2.91
CA PHE A 146 -1.55 8.23 1.66
C PHE A 146 -2.94 7.66 1.94
N ALA A 147 -3.98 8.32 1.41
CA ALA A 147 -5.36 7.84 1.46
C ALA A 147 -5.77 7.29 0.10
N PHE A 148 -6.58 6.23 0.05
CA PHE A 148 -6.98 5.59 -1.21
C PHE A 148 -8.38 4.99 -1.13
N CYS A 149 -8.99 4.82 -2.31
CA CYS A 149 -10.18 4.01 -2.48
C CYS A 149 -10.11 3.18 -3.76
N ILE A 150 -10.51 1.91 -3.64
CA ILE A 150 -10.57 0.93 -4.72
C ILE A 150 -12.02 0.46 -4.87
N PRO A 151 -12.77 0.98 -5.85
CA PRO A 151 -14.14 0.55 -6.08
C PRO A 151 -14.17 -0.89 -6.62
N TYR A 152 -15.11 -1.68 -6.09
CA TYR A 152 -15.40 -3.04 -6.54
C TYR A 152 -16.91 -3.29 -6.48
N ARG A 153 -17.53 -3.46 -7.66
CA ARG A 153 -18.99 -3.53 -7.83
C ARG A 153 -19.67 -2.29 -7.22
N GLN A 154 -20.53 -2.47 -6.22
CA GLN A 154 -21.24 -1.38 -5.53
C GLN A 154 -20.52 -0.91 -4.25
N ARG A 155 -19.41 -1.53 -3.87
CA ARG A 155 -18.64 -1.27 -2.65
C ARG A 155 -17.27 -0.67 -2.97
N ALA A 156 -16.58 -0.14 -1.97
CA ALA A 156 -15.19 0.27 -2.12
C ALA A 156 -14.35 -0.25 -0.94
N VAL A 157 -13.14 -0.70 -1.23
CA VAL A 157 -12.11 -0.86 -0.19
C VAL A 157 -11.36 0.46 -0.12
N CYS A 158 -11.52 1.17 0.98
CA CYS A 158 -10.81 2.42 1.24
C CYS A 158 -9.81 2.24 2.36
N GLY A 159 -8.85 3.14 2.46
CA GLY A 159 -7.81 3.00 3.47
C GLY A 159 -6.86 4.19 3.54
N VAL A 160 -6.05 4.15 4.59
CA VAL A 160 -5.03 5.16 4.86
C VAL A 160 -3.76 4.49 5.31
N ALA A 161 -2.65 4.81 4.64
CA ALA A 161 -1.30 4.57 5.14
C ALA A 161 -0.86 5.80 5.93
N ARG A 162 -0.75 5.66 7.26
CA ARG A 162 -0.50 6.79 8.18
C ARG A 162 0.82 7.51 7.93
N SER A 163 1.82 6.81 7.41
CA SER A 163 3.05 7.41 6.92
C SER A 163 3.56 6.57 5.76
N VAL A 164 3.86 7.23 4.64
CA VAL A 164 4.57 6.67 3.50
C VAL A 164 5.94 7.33 3.30
N GLY A 165 6.36 8.18 4.23
CA GLY A 165 7.67 8.83 4.25
C GLY A 165 7.67 10.03 5.20
N TYR A 166 8.82 10.28 5.84
CA TYR A 166 9.05 11.52 6.58
C TYR A 166 9.50 12.61 5.61
N LEU A 167 9.03 13.85 5.81
CA LEU A 167 9.28 14.95 4.87
C LEU A 167 10.77 15.33 4.81
N GLU A 168 11.51 15.18 5.91
CA GLU A 168 12.97 15.39 5.95
C GLU A 168 13.76 14.31 5.21
N HIS A 169 13.15 13.14 4.95
CA HIS A 169 13.81 11.96 4.41
C HIS A 169 13.00 11.33 3.26
N LEU A 170 12.42 12.15 2.39
CA LEU A 170 11.56 11.68 1.29
C LEU A 170 12.25 10.73 0.30
N ASN A 171 13.58 10.74 0.23
CA ASN A 171 14.36 9.76 -0.54
C ASN A 171 14.28 8.33 0.02
N GLU A 172 13.82 8.18 1.27
CA GLU A 172 13.61 6.91 1.96
C GLU A 172 12.13 6.49 1.99
N ALA A 173 11.25 7.31 1.40
CA ALA A 173 9.81 7.08 1.33
C ALA A 173 9.45 5.73 0.67
N VAL A 174 8.32 5.18 1.09
CA VAL A 174 7.85 3.84 0.72
C VAL A 174 6.58 3.85 -0.11
N LEU A 175 6.11 5.03 -0.55
CA LEU A 175 4.89 5.17 -1.35
C LEU A 175 4.87 4.25 -2.58
N PRO A 176 5.93 4.15 -3.41
CA PRO A 176 5.93 3.24 -4.56
C PRO A 176 5.69 1.77 -4.15
N GLN A 177 6.26 1.35 -3.03
CA GLN A 177 6.12 -0.01 -2.50
C GLN A 177 4.72 -0.25 -1.94
N VAL A 178 4.12 0.77 -1.30
CA VAL A 178 2.72 0.75 -0.84
C VAL A 178 1.77 0.64 -2.02
N ILE A 179 1.96 1.44 -3.08
CA ILE A 179 1.17 1.33 -4.31
C ILE A 179 1.32 -0.08 -4.90
N GLN A 180 2.56 -0.58 -5.06
CA GLN A 180 2.81 -1.93 -5.56
C GLN A 180 2.18 -3.04 -4.70
N LEU A 181 2.05 -2.84 -3.40
CA LEU A 181 1.36 -3.76 -2.49
C LEU A 181 -0.15 -3.73 -2.76
N LEU A 182 -0.75 -2.53 -2.80
CA LEU A 182 -2.18 -2.34 -3.08
C LEU A 182 -2.57 -2.89 -4.47
N GLU A 183 -1.73 -2.71 -5.48
CA GLU A 183 -1.97 -3.22 -6.83
C GLU A 183 -1.96 -4.76 -6.91
N THR A 184 -1.46 -5.45 -5.89
CA THR A 184 -1.59 -6.91 -5.78
C THR A 184 -2.99 -7.38 -5.36
N LEU A 185 -3.84 -6.46 -4.88
CA LEU A 185 -5.17 -6.80 -4.39
C LEU A 185 -5.99 -7.53 -5.46
N LYS A 186 -6.55 -8.66 -5.07
CA LYS A 186 -7.48 -9.45 -5.89
C LYS A 186 -8.77 -9.65 -5.12
N PHE A 187 -9.85 -9.07 -5.62
CA PHE A 187 -11.17 -9.29 -5.05
C PHE A 187 -11.64 -10.71 -5.32
N ALA A 188 -12.14 -11.38 -4.29
CA ALA A 188 -12.85 -12.64 -4.44
C ALA A 188 -14.19 -12.38 -5.13
N ASN A 189 -14.56 -13.26 -6.07
CA ASN A 189 -15.80 -13.14 -6.84
C ASN A 189 -17.06 -13.39 -5.99
#